data_AF-A0A2D4PTA7-F1
#
_entry.id   AF-A0A2D4PTA7-F1
#
_cell.length_a   1.000
_cell.length_b   1.000
_cell.length_c   1.000
_cell.angle_alpha   90.00
_cell.angle_beta   90.00
_cell.angle_gamma   90.00
#
_symmetry.space_group_name_H-M   'P 1'
#
loop_
_entity.id
_entity.type
_entity.pdbx_description
1 polymer ?
#
loop_
_entity_poly.entity_id
_entity_poly.type
_entity_poly.pdbx_seq_one_letter_code
_entity_poly.pdbx_strand_id
1 'polypeptide(L)'
;MFFNVNKKEHISLRNLWDTTKAYLRGITIAYNTRKKKEREKENNKLQNDIIKLERQAQLTPKNEQIINKWKLAKHKLNILEQEINLRALKFIKQNYFENANKP
;
A
#
# COMPACT_ATOMS: atom_id res chain seq x y z
N MET A 1 1.74 16.18 21.36
CA MET A 1 3.13 16.30 21.86
C MET A 1 3.91 17.41 21.15
N PHE A 2 4.11 17.37 19.82
CA PHE A 2 4.87 18.40 19.08
C PHE A 2 4.34 19.85 19.27
N PHE A 3 3.06 20.10 19.01
CA PHE A 3 2.48 21.46 19.15
C PHE A 3 2.34 21.94 20.60
N ASN A 4 2.44 21.03 21.59
CA ASN A 4 2.38 21.43 23.00
C ASN A 4 3.74 21.94 23.49
N VAL A 5 4.83 21.45 22.90
CA VAL A 5 6.22 21.77 23.30
C VAL A 5 6.77 22.98 22.53
N ASN A 6 6.29 23.22 21.31
CA ASN A 6 6.84 24.23 20.38
C ASN A 6 6.05 25.56 20.33
N LYS A 7 5.25 25.88 21.35
CA LYS A 7 4.49 27.14 21.46
C LYS A 7 5.23 28.28 22.18
N LYS A 8 6.57 28.23 22.28
CA LYS A 8 7.35 29.25 23.00
C LYS A 8 7.42 30.56 22.18
N GLU A 9 7.32 31.70 22.86
CA GLU A 9 7.24 33.05 22.26
C GLU A 9 8.45 33.45 21.38
N HIS A 10 9.59 32.75 21.46
CA HIS A 10 10.82 33.08 20.73
C HIS A 10 11.03 32.31 19.41
N ILE A 11 10.06 31.51 18.96
CA ILE A 11 10.20 30.72 17.72
C ILE A 11 9.62 31.51 16.55
N SER A 12 10.43 31.72 15.50
CA SER A 12 9.94 32.36 14.27
C SER A 12 8.85 31.51 13.61
N LEU A 13 7.82 32.15 13.06
CA LEU A 13 6.70 31.46 12.40
C LEU A 13 7.19 30.54 11.26
N ARG A 14 8.24 30.95 10.55
CA ARG A 14 8.88 30.16 9.49
C ARG A 14 9.46 28.85 10.03
N ASN A 15 10.24 28.92 11.10
CA ASN A 15 10.83 27.72 11.73
C ASN A 15 9.74 26.79 12.26
N LEU A 16 8.67 27.35 12.87
CA LEU A 16 7.53 26.57 13.32
C LEU A 16 6.81 25.87 12.16
N TRP A 17 6.62 26.55 11.03
CA TRP A 17 5.99 25.99 9.84
C TRP A 17 6.82 24.87 9.20
N ASP A 18 8.12 25.10 9.02
CA ASP A 18 9.02 24.12 8.40
C ASP A 18 9.17 22.86 9.26
N THR A 19 9.33 23.03 10.59
CA THR A 19 9.39 21.89 11.53
C THR A 19 8.06 21.15 11.62
N THR A 20 6.92 21.86 11.59
CA THR A 20 5.59 21.23 11.54
C THR A 20 5.43 20.37 10.30
N LYS A 21 5.78 20.89 9.12
CA LYS A 21 5.73 20.13 7.86
C LYS A 21 6.61 18.88 7.93
N ALA A 22 7.83 19.00 8.46
CA ALA A 22 8.74 17.87 8.62
C ALA A 22 8.16 16.81 9.56
N TYR A 23 7.62 17.22 10.71
CA TYR A 23 6.98 16.33 11.68
C TYR A 23 5.79 15.57 11.08
N LEU A 24 4.87 16.28 10.41
CA LEU A 24 3.70 15.66 9.76
C LEU A 24 4.10 14.71 8.63
N ARG A 25 5.13 15.05 7.85
CA ARG A 25 5.69 14.15 6.83
C ARG A 25 6.25 12.89 7.48
N GLY A 26 7.00 13.01 8.56
CA GLY A 26 7.53 11.86 9.31
C GLY A 26 6.43 10.91 9.78
N ILE A 27 5.35 11.45 10.37
CA ILE A 27 4.18 10.66 10.77
C ILE A 27 3.53 9.96 9.57
N THR A 28 3.30 10.71 8.49
CA THR A 28 2.68 10.18 7.27
C THR A 28 3.50 9.05 6.67
N ILE A 29 4.82 9.21 6.59
CA ILE A 29 5.75 8.20 6.09
C ILE A 29 5.73 6.95 6.98
N ALA A 30 5.77 7.12 8.30
CA ALA A 30 5.74 6.00 9.24
C ALA A 30 4.42 5.21 9.13
N TYR A 31 3.29 5.91 9.09
CA TYR A 31 1.97 5.31 8.91
C TYR A 31 1.86 4.55 7.58
N ASN A 32 2.26 5.18 6.47
CA ASN A 32 2.20 4.57 5.15
C ASN A 32 3.13 3.35 5.02
N THR A 33 4.33 3.44 5.61
CA THR A 33 5.28 2.32 5.67
C THR A 33 4.69 1.12 6.43
N ARG A 34 4.05 1.37 7.59
CA ARG A 34 3.36 0.31 8.35
C ARG A 34 2.24 -0.33 7.51
N LYS A 35 1.39 0.50 6.89
CA LYS A 35 0.29 0.03 6.03
C LYS A 35 0.79 -0.75 4.81
N LYS A 36 1.94 -0.38 4.25
CA LYS A 36 2.59 -1.13 3.17
C LYS A 36 3.01 -2.53 3.64
N LYS A 37 3.69 -2.63 4.79
CA LYS A 37 4.09 -3.92 5.38
C LYS A 37 2.89 -4.81 5.71
N GLU A 38 1.81 -4.24 6.23
CA GLU A 38 0.56 -4.97 6.49
C GLU A 38 0.00 -5.60 5.21
N ARG A 39 -0.10 -4.81 4.12
CA ARG A 39 -0.56 -5.31 2.82
C ARG A 39 0.37 -6.38 2.23
N GLU A 40 1.68 -6.21 2.34
CA GLU A 40 2.65 -7.21 1.87
C GLU A 40 2.49 -8.54 2.63
N LYS A 41 2.29 -8.48 3.95
CA LYS A 41 2.03 -9.67 4.77
C LYS A 41 0.73 -10.37 4.35
N GLU A 42 -0.34 -9.63 4.10
CA GLU A 42 -1.61 -10.18 3.62
C GLU A 42 -1.49 -10.81 2.24
N ASN A 43 -0.78 -10.16 1.31
CA ASN A 43 -0.50 -10.70 -0.02
C ASN A 43 0.31 -12.00 0.04
N ASN A 44 1.38 -12.03 0.85
CA ASN A 44 2.19 -13.23 1.04
C ASN A 44 1.37 -14.38 1.63
N LYS A 45 0.48 -14.08 2.57
CA LYS A 45 -0.45 -15.07 3.12
C LYS A 45 -1.39 -15.61 2.02
N LEU A 46 -1.99 -14.73 1.21
CA LEU A 46 -2.88 -15.12 0.12
C LEU A 46 -2.16 -16.01 -0.92
N GLN A 47 -0.93 -15.66 -1.30
CA GLN A 47 -0.12 -16.46 -2.22
C GLN A 47 0.18 -17.85 -1.65
N ASN A 48 0.57 -17.92 -0.37
CA ASN A 48 0.80 -19.20 0.31
C ASN A 48 -0.48 -20.05 0.38
N ASP A 49 -1.63 -19.43 0.63
CA ASP A 49 -2.92 -20.11 0.66
C ASP A 49 -3.32 -20.63 -0.74
N ILE A 50 -3.04 -19.87 -1.80
CA ILE A 50 -3.23 -20.32 -3.19
C ILE A 50 -2.39 -21.57 -3.48
N ILE A 51 -1.09 -21.56 -3.12
CA ILE A 51 -0.19 -22.71 -3.34
C ILE A 51 -0.71 -23.97 -2.61
N LYS A 52 -1.18 -23.82 -1.37
CA LYS A 52 -1.75 -24.93 -0.60
C LYS A 52 -3.03 -25.46 -1.24
N LEU A 53 -3.94 -24.57 -1.62
CA LEU A 53 -5.21 -24.92 -2.27
C LEU A 53 -4.98 -25.57 -3.63
N GLU A 54 -3.98 -25.12 -4.38
CA GLU A 54 -3.59 -25.71 -5.66
C GLU A 54 -3.13 -27.16 -5.50
N ARG A 55 -2.22 -27.41 -4.54
CA ARG A 55 -1.77 -28.78 -4.21
C ARG A 55 -2.95 -29.66 -3.78
N GLN A 56 -3.86 -29.14 -2.96
CA GLN A 56 -5.05 -29.88 -2.55
C GLN A 56 -5.99 -30.17 -3.72
N ALA A 57 -6.19 -29.21 -4.63
CA ALA A 57 -7.02 -29.38 -5.82
C ALA A 57 -6.43 -30.43 -6.77
N GLN A 58 -5.10 -30.47 -6.91
CA GLN A 58 -4.40 -31.50 -7.69
C GLN A 58 -4.58 -32.91 -7.09
N LEU A 59 -4.50 -33.03 -5.76
CA LEU A 59 -4.70 -34.32 -5.06
C LEU A 59 -6.17 -34.77 -5.04
N THR A 60 -7.12 -33.82 -5.05
CA THR A 60 -8.56 -34.10 -4.95
C THR A 60 -9.35 -33.47 -6.10
N PRO A 61 -9.14 -33.92 -7.35
CA PRO A 61 -9.70 -33.26 -8.55
C PRO A 61 -11.23 -33.33 -8.65
N LYS A 62 -11.90 -34.19 -7.88
CA LYS A 62 -13.37 -34.25 -7.79
C LYS A 62 -13.95 -33.33 -6.73
N ASN A 63 -13.12 -32.71 -5.90
CA ASN A 63 -13.59 -31.81 -4.85
C ASN A 63 -13.77 -30.38 -5.40
N GLU A 64 -14.96 -30.13 -5.95
CA GLU A 64 -15.32 -28.81 -6.51
C GLU A 64 -15.19 -27.68 -5.50
N GLN A 65 -15.40 -27.93 -4.20
CA GLN A 65 -15.29 -26.89 -3.19
C GLN A 65 -13.85 -26.36 -3.07
N ILE A 66 -12.86 -27.26 -3.12
CA ILE A 66 -11.43 -26.88 -3.07
C ILE A 66 -11.03 -26.15 -4.35
N ILE A 67 -11.48 -26.64 -5.51
CA ILE A 67 -11.22 -26.01 -6.81
C ILE A 67 -11.81 -24.60 -6.87
N ASN A 68 -13.05 -24.42 -6.39
CA ASN A 68 -13.71 -23.12 -6.36
C ASN A 68 -13.01 -22.16 -5.39
N LYS A 69 -12.60 -22.63 -4.20
CA LYS A 69 -11.81 -21.82 -3.26
C LYS A 69 -10.48 -21.37 -3.87
N TRP A 70 -9.78 -22.25 -4.58
CA TRP A 70 -8.54 -21.92 -5.29
C TRP A 70 -8.77 -20.86 -6.38
N LYS A 71 -9.78 -21.05 -7.24
CA LYS A 71 -10.15 -20.09 -8.29
C LYS A 71 -10.48 -18.71 -7.72
N LEU A 72 -11.28 -18.66 -6.64
CA LEU A 72 -11.64 -17.42 -5.95
C LEU A 72 -10.41 -16.72 -5.35
N ALA A 73 -9.52 -17.47 -4.70
CA ALA A 73 -8.29 -16.91 -4.14
C ALA A 73 -7.39 -16.32 -5.24
N LYS A 74 -7.24 -17.02 -6.37
CA LYS A 74 -6.49 -16.54 -7.54
C LYS A 74 -7.12 -15.30 -8.16
N HIS A 75 -8.45 -15.26 -8.26
CA HIS A 75 -9.16 -14.09 -8.76
C HIS A 75 -8.97 -12.87 -7.84
N LYS A 76 -9.04 -13.08 -6.52
CA LYS A 76 -8.76 -12.03 -5.53
C LYS A 76 -7.34 -11.47 -5.67
N LEU A 77 -6.34 -12.33 -5.87
CA LEU A 77 -4.96 -11.89 -6.12
C LEU A 77 -4.87 -11.01 -7.37
N ASN A 78 -5.51 -11.43 -8.47
CA ASN A 78 -5.52 -10.67 -9.72
C ASN A 78 -6.17 -9.27 -9.56
N ILE A 79 -7.28 -9.17 -8.80
CA ILE A 79 -7.90 -7.85 -8.51
C ILE A 79 -6.90 -6.93 -7.77
N LEU A 80 -6.19 -7.46 -6.78
CA LEU A 80 -5.22 -6.68 -6.01
C LEU A 80 -4.05 -6.19 -6.89
N GLU A 81 -3.58 -7.01 -7.83
CA GLU A 81 -2.56 -6.62 -8.81
C GLU A 81 -3.07 -5.52 -9.74
N GLN A 82 -4.32 -5.62 -10.22
CA GLN A 82 -4.95 -4.59 -11.04
C GLN A 82 -5.05 -3.25 -10.30
N GLU A 83 -5.42 -3.25 -9.01
CA GLU A 83 -5.45 -2.03 -8.19
C GLU A 83 -4.06 -1.40 -8.01
N ILE A 84 -3.00 -2.21 -7.94
CA ILE A 84 -1.61 -1.71 -7.87
C ILE A 84 -1.24 -1.07 -9.21
N ASN A 85 -1.56 -1.72 -10.32
CA ASN A 85 -1.29 -1.22 -11.67
C ASN A 85 -2.04 0.09 -11.93
N LEU A 86 -3.31 0.20 -11.54
CA LEU A 86 -4.08 1.44 -11.66
C LEU A 86 -3.46 2.59 -10.86
N ARG A 87 -2.96 2.32 -9.65
CA ARG A 87 -2.22 3.32 -8.86
C ARG A 87 -0.95 3.77 -9.58
N ALA A 88 -0.17 2.84 -10.12
CA ALA A 88 1.03 3.17 -10.88
C ALA A 88 0.71 4.03 -12.12
N LEU A 89 -0.32 3.68 -12.88
CA LEU A 89 -0.79 4.45 -14.03
C LEU A 89 -1.20 5.88 -13.63
N LYS A 90 -1.89 6.04 -12.50
CA LYS A 90 -2.25 7.36 -11.98
C LYS A 90 -1.01 8.21 -11.67
N PHE A 91 0.01 7.62 -11.04
CA PHE A 91 1.28 8.31 -10.78
C PHE A 91 2.01 8.69 -12.07
N ILE A 92 2.07 7.79 -13.04
CA ILE A 92 2.67 8.06 -14.36
C ILE A 92 1.95 9.24 -15.04
N LYS A 93 0.61 9.24 -15.03
CA LYS A 93 -0.18 10.34 -15.60
C LYS A 93 0.10 11.67 -14.91
N GLN A 94 0.19 11.68 -13.58
CA GLN A 94 0.52 12.89 -12.82
C GLN A 94 1.92 13.39 -13.15
N ASN A 95 2.92 12.51 -13.15
CA ASN A 95 4.30 12.86 -13.49
C ASN A 95 4.40 13.38 -14.92
N TYR A 96 3.70 12.78 -15.88
CA TYR A 96 3.65 13.27 -17.25
C TYR A 96 3.08 14.69 -17.29
N PHE A 97 1.93 14.94 -16.66
CA PHE A 97 1.32 16.27 -16.60
C PHE A 97 2.24 17.33 -15.97
N GLU A 98 2.87 17.00 -14.84
CA GLU A 98 3.78 17.92 -14.14
C GLU A 98 5.05 18.23 -14.93
N ASN A 99 5.48 17.35 -15.85
CA ASN A 99 6.71 17.49 -16.62
C ASN A 99 6.48 17.84 -18.10
N ALA A 100 5.25 17.82 -18.62
CA ALA A 100 4.96 17.97 -20.05
C ALA A 100 5.44 19.31 -20.66
N ASN A 101 5.56 20.37 -19.84
CA ASN A 101 5.97 21.70 -20.27
C ASN A 101 7.18 22.24 -19.48
N LYS A 102 7.96 21.37 -18.81
CA LYS A 102 9.22 21.81 -18.20
C LYS A 102 10.25 22.01 -19.34
N PRO A 103 10.98 23.14 -19.38
CA PRO A 103 11.98 23.41 -20.41
C PRO A 103 13.10 22.37 -20.40
#